data_AF-A0A2J8P7H1-F1
#
_entry.id   AF-A0A2J8P7H1-F1
#
_cell.length_a   1.000
_cell.length_b   1.000
_cell.length_c   1.000
_cell.angle_alpha   90.00
_cell.angle_beta   90.00
_cell.angle_gamma   90.00
#
_symmetry.space_group_name_H-M   'P 1'
#
loop_
_entity.id
_entity.type
_entity.pdbx_description
1 polymer ?
#
loop_
_entity_poly.entity_id
_entity_poly.type
_entity_poly.pdbx_seq_one_letter_code
_entity_poly.pdbx_strand_id
1 'polypeptide(L)' 'MSFRFGQHLIKPSVVFLKTELSFALVNRKPVVPGHVLVCPLRPVERFHDLRPDEVADLFQATQRVGTVVEKHFHGTSLT' A
#
# COMPACT_ATOMS: atom_id res chain seq x y z
N MET A 1 -10.70 -13.78 0.77
CA MET A 1 -9.38 -13.21 1.16
C MET A 1 -9.63 -12.01 2.07
N SER A 2 -9.02 -11.98 3.25
CA SER A 2 -9.13 -10.86 4.20
C SER A 2 -7.82 -10.09 4.26
N PHE A 3 -7.89 -8.77 4.15
CA PHE A 3 -6.76 -7.86 4.31
C PHE A 3 -6.89 -7.17 5.68
N ARG A 4 -5.78 -6.98 6.40
CA ARG A 4 -5.75 -6.33 7.71
C ARG A 4 -4.92 -5.06 7.67
N PHE A 5 -5.43 -4.00 8.30
CA PHE A 5 -4.69 -2.79 8.60
C PHE A 5 -4.93 -2.44 10.07
N GLY A 6 -3.93 -2.72 10.92
CA GLY A 6 -4.12 -2.76 12.37
C GLY A 6 -5.19 -3.80 12.76
N GLN A 7 -6.15 -3.38 13.57
CA GLN A 7 -7.28 -4.22 14.01
C GLN A 7 -8.45 -4.24 13.02
N HIS A 8 -8.37 -3.50 11.92
CA HIS A 8 -9.47 -3.36 10.96
C HIS A 8 -9.33 -4.30 9.77
N LEU A 9 -10.45 -4.91 9.38
CA LEU A 9 -10.54 -5.65 8.12
C LEU A 9 -10.80 -4.69 6.97
N ILE A 10 -9.98 -4.79 5.93
CA ILE A 10 -10.11 -4.02 4.70
C ILE A 10 -10.89 -4.85 3.68
N LYS A 11 -11.96 -4.26 3.13
CA LYS A 11 -12.78 -4.90 2.09
C LYS A 11 -11.96 -5.05 0.80
N PRO A 12 -12.03 -6.18 0.09
CA PRO A 12 -11.31 -6.35 -1.17
C PRO A 12 -11.63 -5.29 -2.23
N SER A 13 -12.84 -4.70 -2.20
CA SER A 13 -13.27 -3.68 -3.16
C SER A 13 -12.49 -2.36 -3.10
N VAL A 14 -11.74 -2.10 -2.03
CA VAL A 14 -10.89 -0.91 -1.89
C VAL A 14 -9.39 -1.22 -2.00
N VAL A 15 -9.05 -2.48 -2.29
CA VAL A 15 -7.68 -2.95 -2.53
C VAL A 15 -7.49 -3.09 -4.03
N PHE A 16 -6.49 -2.41 -4.58
CA PHE A 16 -6.25 -2.36 -6.03
C PHE A 16 -4.95 -3.05 -6.47
N LEU A 17 -4.09 -3.43 -5.52
CA LEU A 17 -2.91 -4.25 -5.78
C LEU A 17 -2.73 -5.25 -4.64
N LYS A 18 -2.32 -6.47 -4.99
CA LYS A 18 -1.82 -7.48 -4.06
C LYS A 18 -0.59 -8.15 -4.68
N THR A 19 0.48 -8.27 -3.91
CA THR A 19 1.67 -9.06 -4.22
C THR A 19 1.71 -10.29 -3.31
N GLU A 20 2.83 -11.01 -3.29
CA GLU A 20 3.01 -12.15 -2.37
C GLU A 20 3.06 -11.70 -0.91
N LEU A 21 3.63 -10.52 -0.63
CA LEU A 21 3.88 -10.04 0.74
C LEU A 21 3.25 -8.69 1.07
N SER A 22 2.65 -7.98 0.11
CA SER A 22 2.09 -6.63 0.28
C SER A 22 0.73 -6.44 -0.40
N PHE A 23 0.06 -5.35 -0.06
CA PHE A 23 -1.16 -4.90 -0.72
C PHE A 23 -1.24 -3.37 -0.73
N ALA A 24 -1.99 -2.80 -1.68
CA ALA A 24 -2.24 -1.37 -1.75
C ALA A 24 -3.74 -1.06 -1.75
N LEU A 25 -4.13 -0.02 -1.02
CA LEU A 25 -5.53 0.38 -0.82
C LEU A 25 -5.74 1.89 -0.96
N VAL A 26 -6.95 2.27 -1.38
CA VAL A 26 -7.36 3.68 -1.41
C VAL A 26 -7.75 4.18 -0.01
N ASN A 27 -7.63 5.49 0.21
CA ASN A 27 -7.94 6.10 1.50
C ASN A 27 -9.37 6.66 1.55
N ARG A 28 -10.05 6.56 2.70
CA ARG A 28 -11.40 7.15 2.90
C ARG A 28 -11.36 8.67 3.02
N LYS A 29 -10.28 9.21 3.58
CA LYS A 29 -10.02 10.65 3.73
C LYS A 29 -8.63 10.95 3.16
N PRO A 30 -8.47 10.93 1.83
CA PRO A 30 -7.19 11.22 1.21
C PRO A 30 -6.78 12.69 1.49
N VAL A 31 -5.50 12.93 1.76
CA VAL A 31 -4.98 14.28 2.05
C VAL A 31 -4.90 15.08 0.73
N VAL A 32 -4.54 14.39 -0.35
CA VAL A 32 -4.54 14.88 -1.73
C VAL A 32 -5.16 13.83 -2.66
N PRO A 33 -5.67 14.21 -3.84
CA PRO A 33 -6.08 13.23 -4.86
C PRO A 33 -4.95 12.24 -5.16
N GLY A 34 -5.28 10.95 -5.19
CA GLY A 34 -4.28 9.88 -5.37
C GLY A 34 -3.57 9.43 -4.09
N HIS A 35 -3.84 10.00 -2.92
CA HIS A 35 -3.27 9.47 -1.68
C HIS A 35 -3.78 8.04 -1.41
N VAL A 36 -2.86 7.08 -1.49
CA VAL A 36 -3.07 5.65 -1.24
C VAL A 36 -2.10 5.15 -0.18
N LEU A 37 -2.35 3.95 0.35
CA LEU A 37 -1.46 3.27 1.28
C LEU A 37 -0.93 1.97 0.64
N VAL A 38 0.33 1.65 0.90
CA VAL A 38 0.94 0.35 0.59
C VAL A 38 1.36 -0.28 1.92
N CYS A 39 0.96 -1.52 2.17
CA CYS A 39 1.11 -2.18 3.47
C CYS A 39 1.57 -3.63 3.29
N PRO A 40 2.34 -4.19 4.25
CA PRO A 40 2.63 -5.63 4.27
C PRO A 40 1.34 -6.42 4.56
N LEU A 41 1.23 -7.63 4.01
CA LEU A 41 0.13 -8.55 4.31
C LEU A 41 0.19 -9.05 5.76
N ARG A 42 1.40 -9.25 6.29
CA ARG A 42 1.62 -9.59 7.70
C ARG A 42 1.54 -8.30 8.54
N PRO A 43 0.60 -8.20 9.49
CA PRO A 43 0.49 -7.00 10.33
C PRO A 43 1.65 -6.96 11.33
N VAL A 44 2.52 -5.96 11.18
CA VAL A 44 3.58 -5.62 12.14
C VAL A 44 3.42 -4.18 12.60
N GLU A 45 3.93 -3.86 13.79
CA GLU A 45 3.72 -2.54 14.39
C GLU A 45 4.83 -1.54 14.02
N ARG A 46 6.07 -2.01 13.91
CA ARG A 46 7.23 -1.17 13.59
C ARG A 46 7.90 -1.66 12.31
N PHE A 47 8.55 -0.73 11.60
CA PHE A 47 9.25 -1.03 10.36
C PHE A 47 10.37 -2.07 10.56
N HIS A 48 11.06 -2.05 11.71
CA HIS A 48 12.13 -3.01 12.01
C HIS A 48 11.63 -4.44 12.27
N ASP A 49 10.31 -4.63 12.44
CA ASP A 49 9.71 -5.96 12.60
C ASP A 49 9.50 -6.67 11.25
N LEU A 50 9.70 -5.96 10.13
CA LEU A 50 9.63 -6.54 8.80
C LEU A 50 10.84 -7.42 8.54
N ARG A 51 10.60 -8.56 7.91
CA ARG A 51 11.68 -9.39 7.38
C ARG A 51 12.27 -8.75 6.11
N PRO A 52 13.51 -9.06 5.73
CA PRO A 52 14.14 -8.48 4.54
C PRO A 52 13.35 -8.68 3.23
N ASP A 53 12.68 -9.82 3.07
CA ASP A 53 11.79 -10.12 1.93
C ASP A 53 10.57 -9.20 1.91
N GLU A 54 9.97 -8.93 3.07
CA GLU A 54 8.83 -8.01 3.19
C GLU A 54 9.24 -6.56 2.94
N VAL A 55 10.42 -6.13 3.38
CA VAL A 55 10.96 -4.80 3.06
C VAL A 55 11.11 -4.64 1.55
N ALA A 56 11.75 -5.62 0.90
CA ALA A 56 11.97 -5.59 -0.55
C ALA A 56 10.64 -5.55 -1.33
N ASP A 57 9.70 -6.45 -1.01
CA ASP A 57 8.39 -6.50 -1.67
C ASP A 57 7.57 -5.23 -1.42
N LEU A 58 7.57 -4.71 -0.19
CA LEU A 58 6.85 -3.49 0.18
C LEU A 58 7.31 -2.28 -0.64
N PHE A 59 8.62 -2.07 -0.77
CA PHE A 59 9.15 -0.92 -1.52
C PHE A 59 9.10 -1.12 -3.04
N GLN A 60 9.20 -2.34 -3.55
CA GLN A 60 8.95 -2.61 -4.97
C GLN A 60 7.48 -2.39 -5.34
N ALA A 61 6.54 -2.82 -4.48
CA ALA A 61 5.13 -2.52 -4.62
C ALA A 61 4.88 -1.00 -4.56
N THR A 62 5.52 -0.30 -3.63
CA THR A 62 5.45 1.15 -3.50
C THR A 62 5.92 1.87 -4.76
N GLN A 63 7.04 1.45 -5.36
CA GLN A 63 7.53 2.02 -6.61
C GLN A 63 6.49 1.87 -7.74
N ARG A 64 5.95 0.66 -7.92
CA ARG A 64 4.92 0.38 -8.95
C ARG A 64 3.66 1.20 -8.73
N VAL A 65 3.19 1.28 -7.49
CA VAL A 65 1.99 2.06 -7.12
C VAL A 65 2.23 3.53 -7.37
N GLY A 66 3.38 4.07 -6.94
CA GLY A 66 3.76 5.46 -7.15
C GLY A 66 3.66 5.86 -8.62
N THR A 67 4.30 5.10 -9.52
CA THR A 67 4.25 5.37 -10.98
C THR A 67 2.82 5.40 -11.52
N VAL A 68 1.97 4.47 -11.08
CA VAL A 68 0.57 4.40 -11.56
C VAL A 68 -0.25 5.57 -11.03
N VAL A 69 -0.13 5.88 -9.75
CA VAL A 69 -0.90 6.93 -9.07
C VAL A 69 -0.50 8.29 -9.61
N GLU A 70 0.81 8.57 -9.72
CA GLU A 70 1.32 9.81 -10.29
C GLU A 70 0.75 10.05 -11.69
N LYS A 71 0.85 9.04 -12.57
CA LYS A 71 0.32 9.11 -13.93
C LYS A 71 -1.20 9.32 -13.95
N HIS A 72 -1.95 8.55 -13.16
CA HIS A 72 -3.41 8.58 -13.18
C HIS A 72 -3.97 9.91 -12.66
N PHE A 73 -3.35 10.47 -11.62
CA PHE A 73 -3.76 11.73 -11.01
C PHE A 73 -3.02 12.94 -11.58
N HIS A 74 -2.24 12.77 -12.66
CA HIS A 74 -1.48 13.83 -13.33
C HIS A 74 -0.54 14.59 -12.36
N GLY A 75 0.04 13.86 -11.41
CA GLY A 75 1.08 14.35 -10.52
C GLY A 75 2.41 14.52 -11.26
N THR A 76 3.25 15.40 -10.74
CA THR A 76 4.62 15.64 -11.23
C THR A 76 5.68 15.29 -10.19
N SER A 77 5.25 14.84 -9.00
CA SER A 77 6.09 14.42 -7.89
C SER A 77 5.31 13.52 -6.93
N LEU A 78 6.03 12.73 -6.15
CA LEU A 78 5.51 11.86 -5.08
C LEU A 78 6.26 12.13 -3.77
N THR A 79 5.59 11.91 -2.65
CA THR A 79 6.16 12.00 -1.28
C THR A 79 5.94 10.70 -0.54
#